data_AF-A0A3E2YN65-F1
#
_entry.id   AF-A0A3E2YN65-F1
#
_cell.length_a   1.000
_cell.length_b   1.000
_cell.length_c   1.000
_cell.angle_alpha   90.00
_cell.angle_beta   90.00
_cell.angle_gamma   90.00
#
_symmetry.space_group_name_H-M   'P 1'
#
loop_
_entity.id
_entity.type
_entity.pdbx_description
1 polymer ?
#
loop_
_entity_poly.entity_id
_entity_poly.type
_entity_poly.pdbx_seq_one_letter_code
_entity_poly.pdbx_strand_id
1 'polypeptide(L)'
;MPLATGRWSCLEFMVDGAQGLLRTWVDGTAVAGLTVDGTPTHDIDGQWLNRTWRPQLTDLRLGWESYGDGSDTLWFDDVAVGSSRVGC
;
A
#
# COMPACT_ATOMS: atom_id res chain seq x y z
N MET A 1 0.62 11.96 3.46
CA MET A 1 -0.35 12.77 2.69
C MET A 1 -1.72 12.13 2.86
N PRO A 2 -2.76 12.87 3.26
CA PRO A 2 -4.11 12.32 3.33
C PRO A 2 -4.67 12.06 1.92
N LEU A 3 -5.56 11.06 1.79
CA LEU A 3 -6.32 10.83 0.57
C LEU A 3 -7.43 11.88 0.44
N ALA A 4 -7.59 12.45 -0.75
CA ALA A 4 -8.59 13.46 -1.02
C ALA A 4 -9.97 12.82 -1.16
N THR A 5 -10.96 13.32 -0.44
CA THR A 5 -12.36 12.86 -0.52
C THR A 5 -13.07 13.45 -1.73
N GLY A 6 -14.10 12.75 -2.25
CA GLY A 6 -14.96 13.27 -3.32
C GLY A 6 -14.32 13.29 -4.71
N ARG A 7 -13.19 12.60 -4.89
CA ARG A 7 -12.54 12.37 -6.18
C ARG A 7 -11.97 10.96 -6.25
N TRP A 8 -11.73 10.48 -7.47
CA TRP A 8 -10.93 9.28 -7.68
C TRP A 8 -9.44 9.59 -7.44
N SER A 9 -8.79 8.69 -6.72
CA SER A 9 -7.33 8.64 -6.56
C SER A 9 -6.85 7.29 -7.10
N CYS A 10 -5.83 7.31 -7.94
CA CYS A 10 -5.21 6.08 -8.43
C CYS A 10 -4.25 5.57 -7.35
N LEU A 11 -4.64 4.50 -6.66
CA LEU A 11 -3.81 3.83 -5.67
C LEU A 11 -3.14 2.62 -6.30
N GLU A 12 -1.82 2.60 -6.30
CA GLU A 12 -1.02 1.45 -6.71
C GLU A 12 -0.11 1.03 -5.56
N PHE A 13 0.02 -0.28 -5.33
CA PHE A 13 1.05 -0.81 -4.44
C PHE A 13 1.66 -2.08 -5.03
N MET A 14 2.93 -2.30 -4.70
CA MET A 14 3.67 -3.49 -5.08
C MET A 14 4.25 -4.12 -3.84
N VAL A 15 4.09 -5.43 -3.72
CA VAL A 15 4.67 -6.24 -2.65
C VAL A 15 5.54 -7.33 -3.28
N ASP A 16 6.85 -7.28 -3.03
CA ASP A 16 7.74 -8.38 -3.34
C ASP A 16 7.91 -9.23 -2.08
N GLY A 17 7.15 -10.30 -1.99
CA GLY A 17 7.20 -11.22 -0.85
C GLY A 17 8.52 -11.99 -0.74
N ALA A 18 9.23 -12.21 -1.85
CA ALA A 18 10.49 -12.95 -1.85
C ALA A 18 11.63 -12.10 -1.26
N GLN A 19 11.63 -10.80 -1.60
CA GLN A 19 12.63 -9.85 -1.11
C GLN A 19 12.18 -9.11 0.17
N GLY A 20 10.90 -9.15 0.52
CA GLY A 20 10.35 -8.42 1.67
C GLY A 20 10.22 -6.92 1.41
N LEU A 21 9.92 -6.53 0.17
CA LEU A 21 9.86 -5.13 -0.26
C LEU A 21 8.42 -4.68 -0.46
N LEU A 22 8.17 -3.40 -0.22
CA LEU A 22 6.88 -2.76 -0.47
C LEU A 22 7.08 -1.35 -1.00
N ARG A 23 6.24 -0.97 -1.97
CA ARG A 23 6.20 0.37 -2.51
C ARG A 23 4.75 0.77 -2.77
N THR A 24 4.45 2.04 -2.54
CA THR A 24 3.12 2.60 -2.74
C THR A 24 3.19 3.87 -3.56
N TRP A 25 2.23 4.05 -4.46
CA TRP A 25 2.02 5.24 -5.26
C TRP A 25 0.59 5.72 -5.13
N VAL A 26 0.42 7.04 -5.11
CA VAL A 26 -0.88 7.70 -5.21
C VAL A 26 -0.80 8.69 -6.34
N ASP A 27 -1.72 8.59 -7.30
CA ASP A 27 -1.75 9.39 -8.52
C ASP A 27 -0.39 9.37 -9.24
N GLY A 28 0.20 8.16 -9.36
CA GLY A 28 1.51 7.92 -9.99
C GLY A 28 2.72 8.36 -9.16
N THR A 29 2.53 9.05 -8.04
CA THR A 29 3.62 9.61 -7.22
C THR A 29 3.97 8.68 -6.07
N ALA A 30 5.26 8.39 -5.90
CA ALA A 30 5.74 7.51 -4.84
C ALA A 30 5.52 8.11 -3.45
N VAL A 31 5.03 7.31 -2.51
CA VAL A 31 4.83 7.71 -1.11
C VAL A 31 6.01 7.22 -0.28
N ALA A 32 6.96 8.13 0.01
CA ALA A 32 8.19 7.79 0.71
C ALA A 32 7.96 7.11 2.08
N GLY A 33 6.98 7.57 2.85
CA GLY A 33 6.64 6.99 4.15
C GLY A 33 5.98 5.61 4.10
N LEU A 34 5.59 5.14 2.90
CA LEU A 34 4.99 3.82 2.67
C LEU A 34 5.89 3.03 1.69
N THR A 35 7.18 3.03 1.97
CA THR A 35 8.18 2.26 1.23
C THR A 35 8.99 1.43 2.21
N VAL A 36 9.17 0.15 1.87
CA VAL A 36 10.10 -0.78 2.52
C VAL A 36 11.06 -1.24 1.44
N ASP A 37 12.28 -0.76 1.46
CA ASP A 37 13.28 -1.01 0.40
C ASP A 37 14.42 -1.95 0.84
N GLY A 38 14.34 -2.47 2.07
CA GLY A 38 15.31 -3.37 2.67
C GLY A 38 16.46 -2.66 3.40
N THR A 39 16.52 -1.33 3.34
CA THR A 39 17.47 -0.51 4.12
C THR A 39 16.73 0.21 5.24
N PRO A 40 16.97 -0.13 6.52
CA PRO A 40 16.30 0.51 7.65
C PRO A 40 16.47 2.04 7.63
N THR A 41 15.35 2.74 7.50
CA THR A 41 15.25 4.19 7.58
C THR A 41 14.48 4.57 8.84
N HIS A 42 15.09 5.45 9.64
CA HIS A 42 14.48 5.96 10.87
C HIS A 42 13.13 6.62 10.56
N ASP A 43 12.12 6.36 11.40
CA ASP A 43 10.73 6.83 11.26
C ASP A 43 9.96 6.40 9.99
N ILE A 44 10.50 5.48 9.17
CA ILE A 44 9.80 4.95 7.99
C ILE A 44 9.60 3.44 8.13
N ASP A 45 10.67 2.65 7.99
CA ASP A 45 10.60 1.19 7.96
C ASP A 45 11.58 0.52 8.94
N GLY A 46 12.34 1.29 9.72
CA GLY A 46 13.30 0.73 10.68
C GLY A 46 12.67 -0.23 11.70
N GLN A 47 11.45 0.06 12.16
CA GLN A 47 10.68 -0.88 13.01
C GLN A 47 10.13 -2.08 12.23
N TRP A 48 9.82 -1.90 10.95
CA TRP A 48 9.30 -2.97 10.11
C TRP A 48 10.39 -4.00 9.79
N LEU A 49 11.60 -3.50 9.53
CA LEU A 49 12.81 -4.26 9.21
C LEU A 49 13.60 -4.75 10.45
N ASN A 50 13.11 -4.48 11.67
CA ASN A 50 13.72 -5.04 12.89
C ASN A 50 13.49 -6.56 13.05
N ARG A 51 12.74 -7.15 12.12
CA ARG A 51 12.41 -8.57 12.01
C ARG A 51 12.36 -8.97 10.55
N THR A 52 12.52 -10.27 10.28
CA THR A 52 12.30 -10.80 8.93
C THR A 52 10.82 -10.66 8.56
N TRP A 53 10.53 -9.87 7.53
CA TRP A 53 9.19 -9.72 6.96
C TRP A 53 9.20 -10.11 5.49
N ARG A 54 8.43 -11.17 5.16
CA ARG A 54 8.30 -11.73 3.81
C ARG A 54 6.87 -12.19 3.59
N PRO A 55 5.95 -11.29 3.23
CA PRO A 55 4.53 -11.63 3.13
C PRO A 55 4.29 -12.65 2.00
N GLN A 56 3.32 -13.54 2.22
CA GLN A 56 2.83 -14.49 1.22
C GLN A 56 1.35 -14.19 1.00
N LEU A 57 1.07 -13.25 0.09
CA LEU A 57 -0.28 -12.80 -0.19
C LEU A 57 -1.06 -13.89 -0.94
N THR A 58 -2.30 -14.14 -0.53
CA THR A 58 -3.17 -15.17 -1.11
C THR A 58 -4.42 -14.62 -1.77
N ASP A 59 -4.90 -13.46 -1.32
CA ASP A 59 -6.10 -12.80 -1.79
C ASP A 59 -5.97 -11.27 -1.68
N LEU A 60 -6.85 -10.58 -2.39
CA LEU A 60 -7.06 -9.14 -2.29
C LEU A 60 -8.53 -8.89 -1.96
N ARG A 61 -8.79 -8.14 -0.89
CA ARG A 61 -10.14 -7.73 -0.49
C ARG A 61 -10.18 -6.22 -0.36
N LEU A 62 -11.27 -5.63 -0.84
CA LEU A 62 -11.50 -4.18 -0.83
C LEU A 62 -12.79 -3.90 -0.04
N GLY A 63 -12.74 -2.92 0.85
CA GLY A 63 -13.86 -2.59 1.74
C GLY A 63 -13.45 -1.62 2.83
N TRP A 64 -14.26 -1.58 3.89
CA TRP A 64 -14.04 -0.74 5.07
C TRP A 64 -13.99 -1.61 6.32
N GLU A 65 -12.99 -1.38 7.17
CA GLU A 65 -12.86 -2.01 8.48
C GLU A 65 -12.45 -0.95 9.52
N SER A 66 -13.19 -0.84 10.62
CA SER A 66 -12.86 0.02 11.76
C SER A 66 -13.13 -0.75 13.05
N TYR A 67 -12.14 -0.77 13.95
CA TYR A 67 -12.28 -1.30 15.31
C TYR A 67 -12.79 -0.26 16.32
N GLY A 68 -12.79 1.03 15.95
CA GLY A 68 -13.43 2.12 16.70
C GLY A 68 -14.72 2.57 16.03
N ASP A 69 -15.25 3.73 16.45
CA ASP A 69 -16.45 4.30 15.83
C ASP A 69 -16.11 4.98 14.48
N GLY A 70 -16.98 4.77 13.49
CA GLY A 70 -16.89 5.42 12.19
C GLY A 70 -17.31 4.52 11.03
N SER A 71 -18.37 4.93 10.34
CA SER A 71 -18.70 4.39 9.01
C SER A 71 -18.08 5.29 7.95
N ASP A 72 -17.54 4.70 6.89
CA ASP A 72 -17.12 5.43 5.70
C ASP A 72 -17.70 4.76 4.44
N THR A 73 -17.70 5.50 3.33
CA THR A 73 -18.12 5.01 2.01
C THR A 73 -16.97 5.11 1.03
N LEU A 74 -16.49 3.96 0.58
CA LEU A 74 -15.42 3.83 -0.39
C LEU A 74 -15.97 3.28 -1.70
N TRP A 75 -15.51 3.84 -2.81
CA TRP A 75 -15.76 3.34 -4.16
C TRP A 75 -14.47 2.80 -4.73
N PHE A 76 -14.56 1.69 -5.46
CA PHE A 76 -13.44 1.04 -6.12
C PHE A 76 -13.83 0.83 -7.59
N ASP A 77 -12.94 1.21 -8.50
CA ASP A 77 -13.09 1.01 -9.93
C ASP A 77 -11.72 0.69 -10.54
N ASP A 78 -11.71 0.13 -11.75
CA ASP A 78 -10.50 -0.20 -12.52
C ASP A 78 -9.48 -1.08 -11.77
N VAL A 79 -9.98 -2.05 -10.98
CA VAL A 79 -9.12 -2.94 -10.18
C VAL A 79 -8.35 -3.89 -11.09
N ALA A 80 -7.02 -3.79 -11.06
CA ALA A 80 -6.10 -4.66 -11.77
C ALA A 80 -5.03 -5.24 -10.84
N VAL A 81 -4.61 -6.48 -11.12
CA VAL A 81 -3.52 -7.16 -10.40
C VAL A 81 -2.57 -7.75 -11.44
N GLY A 82 -1.27 -7.52 -11.25
CA GLY A 82 -0.23 -8.00 -12.13
C GLY A 82 1.11 -8.18 -11.42
N SER A 83 2.08 -8.77 -12.12
CA SER A 83 3.45 -8.99 -11.62
C SER A 83 4.40 -7.83 -11.94
N SER A 84 3.89 -6.75 -12.54
CA SER A 84 4.64 -5.54 -12.90
C SER A 84 3.74 -4.32 -12.67
N ARG A 85 4.30 -3.10 -12.76
CA ARG A 85 3.51 -1.88 -12.57
C ARG A 85 2.33 -1.86 -13.54
N VAL A 86 1.14 -1.62 -13.00
CA VAL A 86 -0.06 -1.31 -13.78
C VAL A 86 -0.02 0.17 -14.16
N GLY A 87 0.36 1.01 -13.19
CA GLY A 87 0.39 2.46 -13.35
C GLY A 87 -0.99 3.12 -13.27
N CYS A 88 -0.92 4.43 -13.45
CA CYS A 88 -2.00 5.35 -13.73
C CYS A 88 -1.68 5.96 -15.12
#